data_AF-A0A0S8FQ80-F1
#
_entry.id   AF-A0A0S8FQ80-F1
#
_cell.length_a   1.000
_cell.length_b   1.000
_cell.length_c   1.000
_cell.angle_alpha   90.00
_cell.angle_beta   90.00
_cell.angle_gamma   90.00
#
_symmetry.space_group_name_H-M   'P 1'
#
loop_
_entity.id
_entity.type
_entity.pdbx_description
1 polymer ?
#
loop_
_entity_poly.entity_id
_entity_poly.type
_entity_poly.pdbx_seq_one_letter_code
_entity_poly.pdbx_strand_id
1 'polypeptide(L)'
;HDSPTCTDCHGEHQILRHDDPEARTYASHMATETCGECHDDPVIIAKYNLQGGVVGSYVDSYHGWATRWNDITVATCVSCHTAHSVLPASDSASAIHPANVTATCAACHPNADENFAASYTHESASITQNPINRVIRSIYLWAIGLIMQGGRDRKTDKAV
;
A
#
# COMPACT_ATOMS: atom_id res chain seq x y z
N HIS A 1 -6.04 24.67 3.27
CA HIS A 1 -5.52 24.70 1.88
C HIS A 1 -5.42 23.25 1.53
N ASP A 2 -6.18 22.80 0.55
CA ASP A 2 -6.50 21.37 0.45
C ASP A 2 -6.02 20.77 -0.88
N SER A 3 -5.28 21.56 -1.66
CA SER A 3 -4.38 21.05 -2.69
C SER A 3 -3.00 20.84 -2.07
N PRO A 4 -2.18 19.90 -2.53
CA PRO A 4 -0.80 19.83 -2.07
C PRO A 4 0.06 20.91 -2.75
N THR A 5 1.04 21.39 -2.00
CA THR A 5 2.14 22.26 -2.38
C THR A 5 3.45 21.51 -2.19
N CYS A 6 4.58 22.12 -2.59
CA CYS A 6 5.88 21.46 -2.49
C CYS A 6 6.21 20.98 -1.07
N THR A 7 5.82 21.76 -0.06
CA THR A 7 6.11 21.48 1.36
C THR A 7 5.23 20.38 1.94
N ASP A 8 4.08 20.10 1.33
CA ASP A 8 3.19 19.01 1.77
C ASP A 8 3.81 17.63 1.50
N CYS A 9 4.72 17.50 0.53
CA CYS A 9 5.46 16.26 0.31
C CYS A 9 6.91 16.33 0.80
N HIS A 10 7.59 17.45 0.59
CA HIS A 10 9.02 17.57 0.87
C HIS A 10 9.36 18.13 2.26
N GLY A 11 8.37 18.70 2.98
CA GLY A 11 8.60 19.48 4.19
C GLY A 11 9.06 20.91 3.90
N GLU A 12 9.24 21.71 4.95
CA GLU A 12 9.54 23.14 4.83
C GLU A 12 11.04 23.47 4.93
N HIS A 13 11.74 22.82 5.88
CA HIS A 13 13.15 23.07 6.18
C HIS A 13 13.93 21.77 6.15
N GLN A 14 15.22 21.86 5.79
CA GLN A 14 16.11 20.69 5.68
C GLN A 14 15.53 19.62 4.72
N ILE A 15 15.03 20.06 3.56
CA ILE A 15 14.51 19.15 2.53
C ILE A 15 15.61 18.16 2.14
N LEU A 16 15.41 16.91 2.53
CA LEU A 16 16.30 15.81 2.23
C LEU A 16 16.02 15.27 0.83
N ARG A 17 17.00 14.55 0.29
CA ARG A 17 16.84 13.85 -0.98
C ARG A 17 15.90 12.66 -0.79
N HIS A 18 15.15 12.29 -1.82
CA HIS A 18 14.20 11.16 -1.76
C HIS A 18 14.83 9.79 -1.44
N ASP A 19 16.16 9.67 -1.58
CA ASP A 19 16.95 8.47 -1.32
C ASP A 19 17.55 8.46 0.10
N ASP A 20 17.35 9.53 0.87
CA ASP A 20 17.70 9.62 2.29
C ASP A 20 16.60 8.95 3.13
N PRO A 21 16.93 7.95 3.98
CA PRO A 21 15.95 7.28 4.84
C PRO A 21 15.16 8.20 5.77
N GLU A 22 15.70 9.37 6.12
CA GLU A 22 15.01 10.34 6.98
C GLU A 22 14.10 11.29 6.18
N ALA A 23 14.11 11.22 4.85
CA ALA A 23 13.26 12.07 4.02
C ALA A 23 11.79 11.66 4.15
N ARG A 24 10.90 12.64 4.22
CA ARG A 24 9.45 12.40 4.16
C ARG A 24 9.04 11.67 2.87
N THR A 25 9.72 11.98 1.78
CA THR A 25 9.52 11.38 0.45
C THR A 25 10.23 10.04 0.26
N TYR A 26 10.87 9.50 1.30
CA TYR A 26 11.47 8.17 1.26
C TYR A 26 10.40 7.08 1.06
N ALA A 27 10.76 5.99 0.38
CA ALA A 27 9.82 4.97 -0.06
C ALA A 27 8.92 4.43 1.07
N SER A 28 9.50 4.09 2.22
CA SER A 28 8.77 3.56 3.38
C SER A 28 7.86 4.58 4.07
N HIS A 29 8.12 5.88 3.87
CA HIS A 29 7.37 6.97 4.47
C HIS A 29 6.19 7.43 3.61
N MET A 30 6.16 7.07 2.31
CA MET A 30 5.12 7.57 1.39
C MET A 30 3.69 7.23 1.85
N ALA A 31 3.46 5.99 2.26
CA ALA A 31 2.13 5.52 2.65
C ALA A 31 1.64 6.14 3.98
N THR A 32 2.55 6.53 4.88
CA THR A 32 2.20 6.98 6.24
C THR A 32 2.36 8.47 6.46
N GLU A 33 3.28 9.12 5.74
CA GLU A 33 3.74 10.48 6.06
C GLU A 33 3.72 11.44 4.87
N THR A 34 3.71 10.97 3.62
CA THR A 34 3.61 11.85 2.43
C THR A 34 2.24 11.80 1.80
N CYS A 35 1.86 10.65 1.25
CA CYS A 35 0.60 10.49 0.53
C CYS A 35 -0.55 10.19 1.52
N GLY A 36 -0.25 9.40 2.56
CA GLY A 36 -1.23 8.95 3.53
C GLY A 36 -1.90 10.06 4.33
N GLU A 37 -1.22 11.18 4.55
CA GLU A 37 -1.79 12.31 5.28
C GLU A 37 -3.07 12.86 4.67
N CYS A 38 -3.23 12.75 3.35
CA CYS A 38 -4.45 13.15 2.65
C CYS A 38 -5.25 11.95 2.12
N HIS A 39 -4.56 10.90 1.65
CA HIS A 39 -5.21 9.72 1.06
C HIS A 39 -5.71 8.69 2.07
N ASP A 40 -5.45 8.89 3.36
CA ASP A 40 -6.06 8.14 4.47
C ASP A 40 -6.91 9.05 5.39
N ASP A 41 -6.98 10.36 5.12
CA ASP A 41 -7.79 11.29 5.91
C ASP A 41 -9.27 11.23 5.51
N PRO A 42 -10.17 10.76 6.40
CA PRO A 42 -11.60 10.66 6.11
C PRO A 42 -12.26 12.00 5.78
N VAL A 43 -11.73 13.13 6.28
CA VAL A 43 -12.26 14.47 5.99
C VAL A 43 -11.96 14.86 4.55
N ILE A 44 -10.72 14.68 4.09
CA ILE A 44 -10.30 14.97 2.71
C ILE A 44 -10.99 14.02 1.74
N ILE A 45 -11.01 12.72 2.06
CA ILE A 45 -11.66 11.68 1.26
C ILE A 45 -13.14 12.03 1.04
N ALA A 46 -13.87 12.37 2.11
CA ALA A 46 -15.28 12.72 2.02
C ALA A 46 -15.51 14.03 1.26
N LYS A 47 -14.66 15.05 1.49
CA LYS A 47 -14.79 16.36 0.87
C LYS A 47 -14.61 16.32 -0.65
N TYR A 48 -13.66 15.53 -1.13
CA TYR A 48 -13.29 15.45 -2.54
C TYR A 48 -13.82 14.21 -3.24
N ASN A 49 -14.61 13.39 -2.56
CA ASN A 49 -15.15 12.13 -3.06
C ASN A 49 -14.03 11.23 -3.62
N LEU A 50 -12.93 11.14 -2.88
CA LEU A 50 -11.84 10.23 -3.20
C LEU A 50 -12.21 8.81 -2.81
N GLN A 51 -11.58 7.82 -3.44
CA GLN A 51 -11.66 6.44 -3.00
C GLN A 51 -11.01 6.31 -1.61
N GLY A 52 -11.74 5.75 -0.65
CA GLY A 52 -11.21 5.45 0.68
C GLY A 52 -10.47 4.12 0.71
N GLY A 53 -9.57 3.93 1.68
CA GLY A 53 -8.85 2.67 1.90
C GLY A 53 -7.71 2.40 0.90
N VAL A 54 -7.38 3.37 0.04
CA VAL A 54 -6.30 3.25 -0.96
C VAL A 54 -4.95 2.97 -0.30
N VAL A 55 -4.65 3.66 0.81
CA VAL A 55 -3.41 3.47 1.57
C VAL A 55 -3.35 2.07 2.19
N GLY A 56 -4.45 1.62 2.80
CA GLY A 56 -4.57 0.27 3.36
C GLY A 56 -4.36 -0.81 2.29
N SER A 57 -5.04 -0.69 1.14
CA SER A 57 -4.90 -1.65 0.03
C SER A 57 -3.47 -1.70 -0.55
N TYR A 58 -2.76 -0.56 -0.59
CA TYR A 58 -1.36 -0.51 -0.99
C TYR A 58 -0.47 -1.21 0.04
N VAL A 59 -0.62 -0.87 1.31
CA VAL A 59 0.12 -1.46 2.43
C VAL A 59 -0.04 -2.99 2.47
N ASP A 60 -1.25 -3.47 2.21
CA ASP A 60 -1.57 -4.90 2.22
C ASP A 60 -1.09 -5.63 0.95
N SER A 61 -0.62 -4.91 -0.07
CA SER A 61 -0.02 -5.50 -1.27
C SER A 61 1.43 -5.94 -1.03
N TYR A 62 1.97 -6.77 -1.94
CA TYR A 62 3.38 -7.14 -1.92
C TYR A 62 4.31 -5.91 -1.97
N HIS A 63 3.98 -4.93 -2.81
CA HIS A 63 4.76 -3.70 -2.95
C HIS A 63 4.79 -2.91 -1.64
N GLY A 64 3.63 -2.70 -1.00
CA GLY A 64 3.55 -2.00 0.27
C GLY A 64 4.22 -2.76 1.42
N TRP A 65 4.05 -4.08 1.47
CA TRP A 65 4.74 -4.92 2.44
C TRP A 65 6.26 -4.83 2.30
N ALA A 66 6.81 -4.99 1.09
CA ALA A 66 8.25 -4.93 0.85
C ALA A 66 8.83 -3.53 1.12
N THR A 67 8.09 -2.48 0.75
CA THR A 67 8.46 -1.09 1.03
C THR A 67 8.62 -0.83 2.54
N ARG A 68 7.75 -1.43 3.38
CA ARG A 68 7.86 -1.35 4.86
C ARG A 68 9.10 -2.04 5.41
N TRP A 69 9.64 -3.01 4.68
CA TRP A 69 10.92 -3.66 4.98
C TRP A 69 12.11 -2.95 4.33
N ASN A 70 11.91 -1.70 3.90
CA ASN A 70 12.96 -0.84 3.34
C ASN A 70 13.53 -1.37 2.01
N ASP A 71 12.78 -2.21 1.31
CA ASP A 71 13.08 -2.57 -0.07
C ASP A 71 12.66 -1.42 -0.98
N ILE A 72 13.65 -0.65 -1.44
CA ILE A 72 13.45 0.50 -2.32
C ILE A 72 13.37 0.13 -3.81
N THR A 73 13.43 -1.17 -4.14
CA THR A 73 13.37 -1.66 -5.52
C THR A 73 11.94 -1.98 -5.99
N VAL A 74 10.99 -2.02 -5.06
CA VAL A 74 9.57 -2.26 -5.33
C VAL A 74 8.83 -0.96 -5.65
N ALA A 75 7.68 -1.08 -6.31
CA ALA A 75 6.88 0.07 -6.69
C ALA A 75 6.31 0.79 -5.46
N THR A 76 6.33 2.13 -5.49
CA THR A 76 5.70 3.00 -4.49
C THR A 76 4.53 3.77 -5.11
N CYS A 77 3.90 4.65 -4.33
CA CYS A 77 2.81 5.51 -4.80
C CYS A 77 3.20 6.25 -6.09
N VAL A 78 4.41 6.82 -6.12
CA VAL A 78 4.90 7.61 -7.25
C VAL A 78 5.40 6.77 -8.42
N SER A 79 5.66 5.47 -8.23
CA SER A 79 5.98 4.56 -9.35
C SER A 79 4.78 4.39 -10.28
N CYS A 80 3.56 4.46 -9.74
CA CYS A 80 2.32 4.42 -10.53
C CYS A 80 1.79 5.81 -10.84
N HIS A 81 1.76 6.73 -9.87
CA HIS A 81 1.13 8.05 -10.03
C HIS A 81 2.07 9.16 -10.52
N THR A 82 3.38 8.89 -10.63
CA THR A 82 4.46 9.88 -10.83
C THR A 82 4.60 10.85 -9.64
N ALA A 83 5.75 11.51 -9.48
CA ALA A 83 5.99 12.39 -8.33
C ALA A 83 5.45 13.82 -8.53
N HIS A 84 5.76 14.44 -9.68
CA HIS A 84 5.41 15.85 -9.96
C HIS A 84 4.32 15.99 -11.04
N SER A 85 3.67 14.89 -11.42
CA SER A 85 2.58 14.88 -12.40
C SER A 85 1.47 13.93 -11.95
N VAL A 86 1.09 14.05 -10.67
CA VAL A 86 0.04 13.26 -10.04
C VAL A 86 -1.30 13.64 -10.66
N LEU A 87 -1.72 12.85 -11.66
CA LEU A 87 -2.95 13.07 -12.43
C LEU A 87 -3.98 11.99 -12.10
N PRO A 88 -5.29 12.34 -12.12
CA PRO A 88 -6.35 11.35 -11.92
C PRO A 88 -6.36 10.30 -13.05
N ALA A 89 -6.88 9.11 -12.76
CA ALA A 89 -6.96 8.01 -13.73
C ALA A 89 -7.76 8.32 -15.01
N SER A 90 -8.64 9.33 -14.96
CA SER A 90 -9.42 9.79 -16.11
C SER A 90 -8.62 10.69 -17.05
N ASP A 91 -7.47 11.21 -16.64
CA ASP A 91 -6.62 12.03 -17.49
C ASP A 91 -5.77 11.14 -18.40
N SER A 92 -5.83 11.37 -19.72
CA SER A 92 -5.06 10.61 -20.70
C SER A 92 -3.54 10.68 -20.53
N ALA A 93 -3.02 11.71 -19.87
CA ALA A 93 -1.60 11.86 -19.55
C ALA A 93 -1.20 11.15 -18.24
N SER A 94 -2.16 10.64 -17.46
CA SER A 94 -1.87 9.90 -16.23
C SER A 94 -1.23 8.55 -16.54
N ALA A 95 -0.18 8.20 -15.80
CA ALA A 95 0.46 6.89 -15.90
C ALA A 95 -0.48 5.74 -15.46
N ILE A 96 -1.52 6.03 -14.69
CA ILE A 96 -2.56 5.06 -14.31
C ILE A 96 -3.83 5.15 -15.16
N HIS A 97 -3.81 5.92 -16.26
CA HIS A 97 -4.91 5.90 -17.22
C HIS A 97 -5.08 4.49 -17.80
N PRO A 98 -6.32 4.00 -18.09
CA PRO A 98 -6.53 2.64 -18.61
C PRO A 98 -5.71 2.30 -19.87
N ALA A 99 -5.42 3.30 -20.72
CA ALA A 99 -4.59 3.12 -21.91
C ALA A 99 -3.08 3.07 -21.63
N ASN A 100 -2.64 3.51 -20.45
CA ASN A 100 -1.22 3.67 -20.08
C ASN A 100 -0.78 2.66 -19.01
N VAL A 101 -1.69 2.18 -18.17
CA VAL A 101 -1.39 1.38 -16.97
C VAL A 101 -0.61 0.10 -17.28
N THR A 102 -0.89 -0.58 -18.41
CA THR A 102 -0.11 -1.74 -18.84
C THR A 102 1.36 -1.39 -19.09
N ALA A 103 1.64 -0.24 -19.71
CA ALA A 103 3.01 0.23 -19.91
C ALA A 103 3.69 0.60 -18.59
N THR A 104 2.94 1.16 -17.63
CA THR A 104 3.42 1.45 -16.27
C THR A 104 3.84 0.17 -15.55
N CYS A 105 3.03 -0.88 -15.60
CA CYS A 105 3.40 -2.19 -15.06
C CYS A 105 4.62 -2.78 -15.79
N ALA A 106 4.68 -2.62 -17.12
CA ALA A 106 5.73 -3.17 -17.96
C ALA A 106 7.13 -2.59 -17.71
N ALA A 107 7.22 -1.43 -17.03
CA ALA A 107 8.50 -0.85 -16.61
C ALA A 107 9.33 -1.81 -15.73
N CYS A 108 8.66 -2.63 -14.91
CA CYS A 108 9.30 -3.65 -14.07
C CYS A 108 8.87 -5.09 -14.41
N HIS A 109 7.71 -5.27 -15.05
CA HIS A 109 7.17 -6.59 -15.42
C HIS A 109 7.10 -6.72 -16.95
N PRO A 110 8.16 -7.20 -17.64
CA PRO A 110 8.26 -7.14 -19.10
C PRO A 110 7.13 -7.82 -19.89
N ASN A 111 6.41 -8.76 -19.26
CA ASN A 111 5.31 -9.50 -19.85
C ASN A 111 3.94 -9.05 -19.31
N ALA A 112 3.85 -7.86 -18.71
CA ALA A 112 2.58 -7.31 -18.25
C ALA A 112 1.64 -7.09 -19.45
N ASP A 113 0.47 -7.70 -19.37
CA ASP A 113 -0.63 -7.50 -20.30
C ASP A 113 -1.79 -6.75 -19.62
N GLU A 114 -2.89 -6.54 -20.33
CA GLU A 114 -4.08 -5.86 -19.81
C GLU A 114 -4.68 -6.60 -18.60
N ASN A 115 -4.67 -7.94 -18.60
CA ASN A 115 -5.20 -8.74 -17.51
C ASN A 115 -4.34 -8.62 -16.25
N PHE A 116 -3.01 -8.61 -16.43
CA PHE A 116 -2.05 -8.37 -15.35
C PHE A 116 -2.22 -6.97 -14.77
N ALA A 117 -2.32 -5.95 -15.62
CA ALA A 117 -2.53 -4.58 -15.17
C ALA A 117 -3.88 -4.41 -14.44
N ALA A 118 -4.93 -5.13 -14.87
CA ALA A 118 -6.23 -5.14 -14.20
C ALA A 118 -6.27 -5.96 -12.90
N SER A 119 -5.24 -6.78 -12.62
CA SER A 119 -5.19 -7.63 -11.43
C SER A 119 -5.00 -6.85 -10.13
N TYR A 120 -4.50 -5.62 -10.23
CA TYR A 120 -4.30 -4.74 -9.09
C TYR A 120 -5.15 -3.48 -9.24
N THR A 121 -5.96 -3.22 -8.22
CA THR A 121 -6.65 -1.95 -8.02
C THR A 121 -6.52 -1.59 -6.54
N HIS A 122 -6.78 -0.34 -6.17
CA HIS A 122 -6.88 0.05 -4.77
C HIS A 122 -8.14 -0.47 -4.06
N GLU A 123 -8.89 -1.36 -4.71
CA GLU A 123 -9.98 -2.08 -4.07
C GLU A 123 -9.40 -3.16 -3.15
N SER A 124 -9.62 -3.01 -1.85
CA SER A 124 -9.39 -4.12 -0.93
C SER A 124 -10.36 -5.25 -1.29
N ALA A 125 -9.84 -6.44 -1.58
CA ALA A 125 -10.68 -7.63 -1.61
C ALA A 125 -11.33 -7.73 -0.23
N SER A 126 -12.65 -7.53 -0.13
CA SER A 126 -13.32 -7.49 1.17
C SER A 126 -13.33 -8.89 1.78
N ILE A 127 -12.25 -9.22 2.50
CA ILE A 127 -12.15 -10.47 3.26
C ILE A 127 -13.17 -10.42 4.42
N THR A 128 -13.48 -9.24 4.94
CA THR A 128 -14.38 -9.00 6.07
C THR A 128 -15.86 -9.17 5.74
N GLN A 129 -16.29 -8.95 4.49
CA GLN A 129 -17.71 -9.09 4.10
C GLN A 129 -18.08 -10.50 3.63
N ASN A 130 -17.11 -11.38 3.37
CA ASN A 130 -17.41 -12.76 2.96
C ASN A 130 -17.57 -13.70 4.18
N PRO A 131 -18.75 -14.32 4.39
CA PRO A 131 -18.97 -15.23 5.53
C PRO A 131 -18.01 -16.42 5.56
N ILE A 132 -17.51 -16.88 4.39
CA ILE A 132 -16.56 -17.99 4.28
C ILE A 132 -15.22 -17.61 4.91
N ASN A 133 -14.74 -16.40 4.66
CA ASN A 133 -13.46 -15.93 5.18
C ASN A 133 -13.48 -15.77 6.70
N ARG A 134 -14.63 -15.43 7.29
CA ARG A 134 -14.81 -15.40 8.75
C ARG A 134 -14.59 -16.79 9.35
N VAL A 135 -15.14 -17.82 8.73
CA VAL A 135 -14.99 -19.22 9.18
C VAL A 135 -13.53 -19.67 9.04
N ILE A 136 -12.90 -19.41 7.89
CA ILE A 136 -11.49 -19.77 7.65
C ILE A 136 -10.58 -19.09 8.69
N ARG A 137 -10.78 -17.80 8.96
CA ARG A 137 -10.03 -17.06 10.00
C ARG A 137 -10.21 -17.69 11.38
N SER A 138 -11.43 -18.02 11.77
CA SER A 138 -11.70 -18.66 13.06
C SER A 138 -11.01 -20.02 13.19
N ILE A 139 -11.00 -20.82 12.12
CA ILE A 139 -10.29 -22.11 12.08
C ILE A 139 -8.79 -21.90 12.23
N TYR A 140 -8.21 -20.95 11.48
CA TYR A 140 -6.78 -20.65 11.55
C TYR A 140 -6.34 -20.18 12.94
N LEU A 141 -7.10 -19.31 13.59
CA LEU A 141 -6.79 -18.83 14.94
C LEU A 141 -6.90 -19.96 15.98
N TRP A 142 -7.89 -20.85 15.84
CA TRP A 142 -7.99 -22.06 16.66
C TRP A 142 -6.80 -23.00 16.47
N ALA A 143 -6.38 -23.23 15.22
CA ALA A 143 -5.23 -24.06 14.91
C ALA A 143 -3.92 -23.48 15.48
N ILE A 144 -3.69 -22.17 15.33
CA ILE A 144 -2.54 -21.48 15.94
C ILE A 144 -2.58 -21.60 17.46
N GLY A 145 -3.76 -21.43 18.07
CA GLY A 145 -3.97 -21.63 19.50
C GLY A 145 -3.59 -23.04 19.97
N LEU A 146 -4.07 -24.08 19.29
CA LEU A 146 -3.76 -25.47 19.61
C LEU A 146 -2.27 -25.80 19.46
N ILE A 147 -1.60 -25.24 18.44
CA ILE A 147 -0.16 -25.42 18.25
C ILE A 147 0.62 -24.73 19.38
N MET A 148 0.23 -23.52 19.75
CA MET A 148 0.86 -22.78 20.86
C MET A 148 0.60 -23.44 22.22
N GLN A 149 -0.58 -24.03 22.42
CA GLN A 149 -0.94 -24.77 23.64
C GLN A 149 -0.18 -26.10 23.73
N GLY A 150 -0.13 -26.88 22.64
CA GLY A 150 0.68 -28.10 22.56
C GLY A 150 2.20 -27.86 22.67
N GLY A 151 2.67 -26.65 22.33
CA GLY A 151 4.05 -26.21 22.59
C GLY A 151 4.33 -25.83 24.06
N ARG A 152 3.30 -25.38 24.79
CA ARG A 152 3.36 -25.06 26.23
C ARG A 152 3.37 -26.34 27.08
N ASP A 153 2.55 -27.32 26.71
CA ASP A 153 2.45 -28.62 27.40
C ASP A 153 3.73 -29.45 27.23
N ARG A 154 4.43 -29.32 26.09
CA ARG A 154 5.72 -29.98 25.85
C ARG A 154 6.89 -29.39 26.63
N LYS A 155 6.77 -28.15 27.14
CA LYS A 155 7.78 -27.52 28.01
C LYS A 155 7.63 -27.93 29.48
N THR A 156 6.42 -28.25 29.93
CA THR A 156 6.19 -28.74 31.30
C THR A 156 6.63 -30.19 31.48
N ASP A 157 6.57 -31.01 30.42
CA ASP A 157 7.00 -32.42 30.46
C ASP A 157 8.52 -32.63 30.40
N LYS A 158 9.32 -31.58 30.15
CA LYS A 158 10.79 -31.65 30.16
C LYS A 158 11.44 -31.07 31.43
N ALA A 159 10.63 -30.78 32.45
CA ALA A 159 11.08 -30.33 33.75
C ALA A 159 10.84 -31.42 34.82
N VAL A 160 11.41 -32.60 34.61
CA VAL A 160 11.61 -33.65 35.63
C VAL A 160 12.98 -34.28 35.39
#